data_AF-A0A353QTH7-F1
#
_entry.id   AF-A0A353QTH7-F1
#
_cell.length_a   1.000
_cell.length_b   1.000
_cell.length_c   1.000
_cell.angle_alpha   90.00
_cell.angle_beta   90.00
_cell.angle_gamma   90.00
#
_symmetry.space_group_name_H-M   'P 1'
#
loop_
_entity.id
_entity.type
_entity.pdbx_description
1 polymer ?
#
loop_
_entity_poly.entity_id
_entity_poly.type
_entity_poly.pdbx_seq_one_letter_code
_entity_poly.pdbx_strand_id
1 'polypeptide(L)' 'MSKGLENEIAYLRDIKMQFWVAFLGSFGGSVGVIVSDIPLILKIIMAIIGFTFSVVYLVNYLKKGVMIEKRINFLKKKGG' A
#
# COMPACT_ATOMS: atom_id res chain seq x y z
N MET A 1 2.25 -28.47 -3.07
CA MET A 1 2.84 -27.43 -2.19
C MET A 1 2.48 -27.74 -0.74
N SER A 2 3.38 -27.47 0.21
CA SER A 2 3.06 -27.62 1.64
C SER A 2 2.15 -26.49 2.11
N LYS A 3 1.24 -26.76 3.07
CA LYS A 3 0.34 -25.74 3.66
C LYS A 3 1.10 -24.52 4.20
N GLY A 4 2.33 -24.70 4.71
CA GLY A 4 3.17 -23.61 5.19
C GLY A 4 3.60 -22.63 4.09
N LEU A 5 3.92 -23.16 2.89
CA LEU A 5 4.33 -22.34 1.75
C LEU A 5 3.17 -21.51 1.18
N GLU A 6 1.96 -22.07 1.19
CA GLU A 6 0.74 -21.37 0.78
C GLU A 6 0.42 -20.22 1.74
N ASN A 7 0.54 -20.45 3.05
CA ASN A 7 0.36 -19.40 4.07
C ASN A 7 1.39 -18.27 3.91
N GLU A 8 2.64 -18.58 3.61
CA GLU A 8 3.68 -17.55 3.41
C GLU A 8 3.43 -16.72 2.15
N ILE A 9 2.97 -17.34 1.06
CA ILE A 9 2.58 -16.63 -0.16
C ILE A 9 1.35 -15.74 0.08
N ALA A 10 0.37 -16.23 0.85
CA ALA A 10 -0.81 -15.45 1.23
C ALA A 10 -0.40 -14.21 2.05
N TYR A 11 0.45 -14.38 3.06
CA TYR A 11 0.97 -13.28 3.87
C TYR A 11 1.71 -12.22 3.03
N LEU A 12 2.54 -12.66 2.08
CA LEU A 12 3.25 -11.78 1.16
C LEU A 12 2.30 -10.97 0.27
N ARG A 13 1.21 -11.57 -0.21
CA ARG A 13 0.17 -10.88 -0.97
C ARG A 13 -0.59 -9.88 -0.10
N ASP A 14 -0.91 -10.23 1.14
CA ASP A 14 -1.59 -9.35 2.09
C ASP A 14 -0.75 -8.11 2.39
N ILE A 15 0.56 -8.25 2.59
CA ILE A 15 1.45 -7.10 2.76
C ILE A 15 1.37 -6.15 1.56
N LYS A 16 1.41 -6.69 0.34
CA LYS A 16 1.29 -5.87 -0.88
C LYS A 16 -0.07 -5.16 -0.91
N MET A 17 -1.15 -5.86 -0.55
CA MET A 17 -2.50 -5.30 -0.51
C MET A 17 -2.63 -4.19 0.54
N GLN A 18 -2.03 -4.35 1.72
CA GLN A 18 -2.04 -3.33 2.77
C GLN A 18 -1.37 -2.02 2.31
N PHE A 19 -0.27 -2.08 1.55
CA PHE A 19 0.32 -0.86 0.96
C PHE A 19 -0.63 -0.17 -0.03
N TRP A 20 -1.36 -0.94 -0.83
CA TRP A 20 -2.35 -0.39 -1.76
C TRP A 20 -3.52 0.27 -1.03
N VAL A 21 -4.05 -0.39 -0.01
CA VAL A 21 -5.14 0.15 0.83
C VAL A 21 -4.67 1.42 1.55
N ALA A 22 -3.46 1.44 2.10
CA ALA A 22 -2.91 2.62 2.77
C ALA A 22 -2.71 3.80 1.79
N PHE A 23 -2.28 3.52 0.55
CA PHE A 23 -2.22 4.52 -0.52
C PHE A 23 -3.59 5.12 -0.80
N LEU A 24 -4.59 4.27 -1.09
CA LEU A 24 -5.95 4.71 -1.40
C LEU A 24 -6.59 5.49 -0.24
N GLY A 25 -6.40 5.04 1.00
CA GLY A 25 -6.90 5.73 2.18
C GLY A 25 -6.26 7.11 2.36
N SER A 26 -4.95 7.22 2.19
CA SER A 26 -4.22 8.48 2.32
C SER A 26 -4.57 9.48 1.20
N PHE A 27 -4.70 8.98 -0.04
CA PHE A 27 -5.08 9.77 -1.19
C PHE A 27 -6.56 10.20 -1.14
N GLY A 28 -7.46 9.29 -0.80
CA GLY A 28 -8.87 9.60 -0.63
C GLY A 28 -9.10 10.59 0.52
N GLY A 29 -8.35 10.43 1.63
CA GLY A 29 -8.36 11.37 2.75
C GLY A 29 -7.88 12.76 2.35
N SER A 30 -6.79 12.88 1.58
CA SER A 30 -6.29 14.18 1.14
C SER A 30 -7.25 14.90 0.19
N VAL A 31 -7.89 14.17 -0.74
CA VAL A 31 -8.93 14.71 -1.62
C VAL A 31 -10.19 15.09 -0.83
N GLY A 32 -10.61 14.24 0.11
CA GLY A 32 -11.76 14.49 0.98
C GLY A 32 -11.60 15.75 1.85
N VAL A 33 -10.37 16.04 2.28
CA VAL A 33 -10.05 17.27 3.00
C VAL A 33 -10.25 18.52 2.14
N ILE A 34 -10.02 18.46 0.83
CA ILE A 34 -10.18 19.63 -0.07
C ILE A 34 -11.64 20.10 -0.08
N VAL A 35 -12.58 19.16 -0.07
CA VAL A 35 -14.03 19.42 -0.14
C VAL A 35 -14.70 19.63 1.22
N SER A 36 -13.96 19.59 2.33
CA SER A 36 -14.52 19.76 3.67
C SER A 36 -14.60 21.22 4.11
N ASP A 37 -15.50 21.53 5.03
CA ASP A 37 -15.72 22.89 5.58
C ASP A 37 -14.77 23.24 6.74
N ILE A 38 -13.50 22.83 6.64
CA ILE A 38 -12.47 23.20 7.63
C ILE A 38 -11.70 24.46 7.19
N PRO A 39 -11.09 25.21 8.13
CA PRO A 39 -10.30 26.40 7.82
C PRO A 39 -9.22 26.14 6.76
N LEU A 40 -9.04 27.09 5.83
CA LEU A 40 -8.19 26.95 4.65
C LEU A 40 -6.75 26.53 4.98
N ILE A 41 -6.15 27.11 6.02
CA ILE A 41 -4.78 26.79 6.43
C ILE A 41 -4.68 25.32 6.88
N LEU A 42 -5.63 24.86 7.72
CA LEU A 42 -5.68 23.47 8.17
C LEU A 42 -5.95 22.50 7.00
N LYS A 43 -6.83 22.89 6.08
CA LYS A 43 -7.12 22.16 4.85
C LYS A 43 -5.85 21.90 4.03
N ILE A 44 -5.07 22.94 3.78
CA ILE A 44 -3.83 22.83 3.00
C ILE A 44 -2.83 21.91 3.70
N ILE A 45 -2.61 22.10 5.01
CA ILE A 45 -1.67 21.29 5.80
C ILE A 45 -2.08 19.81 5.77
N MET A 46 -3.35 19.50 6.07
CA MET A 46 -3.84 18.13 6.11
C MET A 46 -3.85 17.47 4.72
N ALA A 47 -4.19 18.21 3.67
CA ALA A 47 -4.14 17.70 2.30
C ALA A 47 -2.71 17.37 1.87
N ILE A 48 -1.73 18.25 2.18
CA ILE A 48 -0.31 18.00 1.90
C ILE A 48 0.16 16.74 2.64
N ILE A 49 -0.13 16.64 3.94
CA ILE A 49 0.26 15.47 4.75
C ILE A 49 -0.31 14.18 4.16
N GLY A 50 -1.62 14.13 3.91
CA GLY A 50 -2.27 12.95 3.33
C GLY A 50 -1.71 12.60 1.94
N PHE A 51 -1.44 13.61 1.11
CA PHE A 51 -0.84 13.41 -0.20
C PHE A 51 0.59 12.87 -0.10
N THR A 52 1.43 13.41 0.79
CA THR A 52 2.79 12.89 1.02
C THR A 52 2.77 11.42 1.45
N PHE A 53 1.91 11.06 2.41
CA PHE A 53 1.75 9.66 2.82
C PHE A 53 1.29 8.77 1.66
N SER A 54 0.35 9.25 0.84
CA SER A 54 -0.11 8.50 -0.33
C SER A 54 1.05 8.18 -1.29
N VAL A 55 1.90 9.16 -1.60
CA VAL A 55 3.07 8.96 -2.48
C VAL A 55 4.03 7.95 -1.86
N VAL A 56 4.30 8.03 -0.56
CA VAL A 56 5.17 7.08 0.15
C VAL A 56 4.62 5.66 0.07
N TYR A 57 3.32 5.46 0.30
CA TYR A 57 2.69 4.14 0.20
C TYR A 57 2.63 3.63 -1.24
N LEU A 58 2.40 4.49 -2.22
CA LEU A 58 2.44 4.13 -3.63
C LEU A 58 3.83 3.65 -4.07
N VAL A 59 4.88 4.37 -3.69
CA VAL A 59 6.27 3.98 -3.98
C VAL A 59 6.60 2.64 -3.31
N ASN A 60 6.16 2.44 -2.07
CA ASN A 60 6.32 1.15 -1.39
C ASN A 60 5.55 0.03 -2.10
N TYR A 61 4.31 0.26 -2.51
CA TYR A 61 3.51 -0.70 -3.27
C TYR A 61 4.21 -1.11 -4.57
N LEU A 62 4.74 -0.15 -5.33
CA LEU A 62 5.41 -0.42 -6.60
C LEU A 62 6.76 -1.12 -6.38
N LYS A 63 7.65 -0.56 -5.56
CA LYS A 63 9.01 -1.11 -5.35
C LYS A 63 8.99 -2.42 -4.56
N LYS A 64 8.30 -2.45 -3.41
CA LYS A 64 8.22 -3.66 -2.58
C LYS A 64 7.28 -4.69 -3.19
N GLY A 65 6.23 -4.28 -3.90
CA GLY A 65 5.34 -5.20 -4.62
C GLY A 65 6.06 -6.04 -5.67
N VAL A 66 6.97 -5.44 -6.45
CA VAL A 66 7.80 -6.19 -7.40
C VAL A 66 8.73 -7.18 -6.69
N MET A 67 9.32 -6.80 -5.56
CA MET A 67 10.16 -7.70 -4.76
C MET A 67 9.35 -8.86 -4.18
N ILE A 68 8.15 -8.57 -3.66
CA ILE A 68 7.19 -9.54 -3.14
C ILE A 68 6.80 -10.54 -4.23
N GLU A 69 6.47 -10.08 -5.44
CA GLU A 69 6.13 -10.97 -6.56
C GLU A 69 7.30 -11.85 -6.99
N LYS A 70 8.52 -11.29 -7.06
CA LYS A 70 9.73 -12.09 -7.30
C LYS A 70 9.90 -13.18 -6.24
N ARG A 71 9.65 -12.85 -4.96
CA ARG A 71 9.76 -13.79 -3.84
C ARG A 71 8.68 -14.87 -3.91
N ILE A 72 7.43 -14.51 -4.22
CA ILE A 72 6.33 -15.45 -4.45
C ILE A 72 6.66 -16.41 -5.59
N ASN A 73 7.17 -15.90 -6.72
CA ASN A 73 7.52 -16.71 -7.87
C ASN A 73 8.69 -17.67 -7.56
N PHE A 74 9.67 -17.23 -6.78
CA PHE A 74 10.76 -18.09 -6.30
C PHE A 74 10.24 -19.21 -5.38
N LEU A 75 9.38 -18.87 -4.42
CA LEU A 75 8.77 -19.83 -3.50
C LEU A 75 7.92 -20.86 -4.23
N LYS A 76 7.12 -20.45 -5.22
CA LYS A 76 6.37 -21.36 -6.09
C LYS A 76 7.26 -22.31 -6.88
N LYS A 77 8.39 -21.83 -7.39
CA LYS A 77 9.38 -22.67 -8.13
C LYS A 77 10.12 -23.67 -7.23
N LYS A 78 10.28 -23.38 -5.93
CA LYS A 78 10.94 -24.28 -4.97
C LYS A 78 10.02 -25.33 -4.34
N GLY A 79 8.71 -25.09 -4.34
CA GLY A 79 7.72 -25.97 -3.70
C GLY A 79 6.81 -26.73 -4.66
N GLY A 80 7.04 -26.61 -5.97
CA GLY A 80 6.57 -27.53 -7.01
C GLY A 80 7.66 -28.52 -7.35
#